data_AF-A0AAP0EF86-F1
#
_entry.id   AF-A0AAP0EF86-F1
#
_cell.length_a   1.000
_cell.length_b   1.000
_cell.length_c   1.000
_cell.angle_alpha   90.00
_cell.angle_beta   90.00
_cell.angle_gamma   90.00
#
_symmetry.space_group_name_H-M   'P 1'
#
loop_
_entity.id
_entity.type
_entity.pdbx_description
1 polymer ?
#
loop_
_entity_poly.entity_id
_entity_poly.type
_entity_poly.pdbx_seq_one_letter_code
_entity_poly.pdbx_strand_id
1 'polypeptide(L)'
;MSIHAAYVKAIWDAQHFIYIENQYFLGSSYNWNSHKDLGANNLIPMEIALKIVNKIKSNERFSAYIVIPMWPEGAPTGPFMQRILYWQFSGNRTLKRFVSSALVLLVLPSYSWKHAKKQRTSGRL
;
A
#
# COMPACT_ATOMS: atom_id res chain seq x y z
N MET A 1 0.86 24.14 -3.54
CA MET A 1 1.05 22.68 -3.37
C MET A 1 0.04 21.95 -4.26
N SER A 2 0.42 20.84 -4.90
CA SER A 2 -0.54 19.97 -5.57
C SER A 2 -1.27 19.09 -4.54
N ILE A 3 -2.44 18.56 -4.91
CA ILE A 3 -3.22 17.64 -4.05
C ILE A 3 -2.34 16.47 -3.62
N HIS A 4 -1.61 15.87 -4.55
CA HIS A 4 -0.75 14.73 -4.25
C HIS A 4 0.32 15.06 -3.19
N ALA A 5 1.03 16.18 -3.36
CA ALA A 5 2.07 16.60 -2.42
C ALA A 5 1.50 16.90 -1.02
N ALA A 6 0.29 17.47 -0.94
CA ALA A 6 -0.37 17.74 0.33
C ALA A 6 -0.72 16.44 1.08
N TYR A 7 -1.23 15.42 0.39
CA TYR A 7 -1.49 14.11 1.00
C TYR A 7 -0.20 13.44 1.51
N VAL A 8 0.87 13.44 0.70
CA VAL A 8 2.16 12.87 1.12
C VAL A 8 2.67 13.59 2.37
N LYS A 9 2.62 14.93 2.40
CA LYS A 9 3.05 15.70 3.55
C LYS A 9 2.22 15.38 4.80
N ALA A 10 0.90 15.28 4.67
CA ALA A 10 0.01 14.93 5.78
C ALA A 10 0.30 13.54 6.35
N ILE A 11 0.62 12.56 5.49
CA ILE A 11 1.01 11.20 5.93
C ILE A 11 2.33 11.23 6.71
N TRP A 12 3.32 11.99 6.23
CA TRP A 12 4.60 12.14 6.92
C TRP A 12 4.44 12.78 8.29
N ASP A 13 3.60 13.81 8.39
CA ASP A 13 3.41 14.57 9.62
C ASP A 13 2.49 13.87 10.64
N ALA A 14 1.68 12.90 10.22
CA ALA A 14 0.73 12.20 11.08
C ALA A 14 1.42 11.53 12.29
N GLN A 15 0.98 11.81 13.52
CA GLN A 15 1.64 11.27 14.71
C GLN A 15 0.97 10.04 15.30
N HIS A 16 -0.36 9.96 15.25
CA HIS A 16 -1.13 8.97 16.00
C HIS A 16 -1.95 8.05 15.10
N PHE A 17 -2.65 8.61 14.12
CA PHE A 17 -3.45 7.83 13.19
C PHE A 17 -3.65 8.58 11.87
N ILE A 18 -4.12 7.83 10.87
CA ILE A 18 -4.62 8.36 9.60
C ILE A 18 -6.05 7.85 9.42
N TYR A 19 -6.97 8.74 9.04
CA TYR A 19 -8.31 8.38 8.60
C TYR A 19 -8.50 8.88 7.16
N ILE A 20 -8.86 7.97 6.26
CA ILE A 20 -9.12 8.26 4.86
C ILE A 20 -10.49 7.70 4.53
N GLU A 21 -11.37 8.57 4.05
CA GLU A 21 -12.59 8.18 3.36
C GLU A 21 -12.45 8.60 1.91
N ASN A 22 -12.58 7.65 0.99
CA ASN A 22 -12.46 7.94 -0.44
C ASN A 22 -13.29 6.96 -1.28
N GLN A 23 -13.69 7.39 -2.47
CA GLN A 23 -14.42 6.52 -3.41
C GLN A 23 -13.54 5.39 -3.94
N TYR A 24 -12.25 5.67 -4.13
CA TYR A 24 -11.27 4.71 -4.62
C TYR A 24 -10.02 4.72 -3.72
N PHE A 25 -9.43 3.55 -3.55
CA PHE A 25 -8.11 3.44 -2.93
C PHE A 25 -7.20 2.56 -3.78
N LEU A 26 -6.52 3.21 -4.71
CA LEU A 26 -5.69 2.63 -5.76
C LEU A 26 -4.42 3.45 -5.90
N GLY A 27 -3.27 2.78 -5.98
CA GLY A 27 -1.99 3.46 -6.15
C GLY A 27 -0.81 2.53 -5.96
N SER A 28 0.38 3.09 -6.17
CA SER A 28 1.67 2.41 -6.04
C SER A 28 1.78 1.15 -6.90
N SER A 29 1.27 1.16 -8.14
CA SER A 29 1.26 -0.01 -9.04
C SER A 29 2.64 -0.58 -9.31
N TYR A 30 3.68 0.26 -9.29
CA TYR A 30 5.08 -0.18 -9.41
C TYR A 30 5.48 -1.24 -8.38
N ASN A 31 4.78 -1.31 -7.25
CA ASN A 31 5.02 -2.31 -6.20
C ASN A 31 4.08 -3.51 -6.24
N TRP A 32 3.16 -3.60 -7.20
CA TRP A 32 2.25 -4.75 -7.34
C TRP A 32 3.01 -5.99 -7.85
N ASN A 33 2.49 -7.19 -7.53
CA ASN A 33 3.10 -8.45 -7.98
C ASN A 33 3.04 -8.65 -9.50
N SER A 34 2.08 -8.00 -10.17
CA SER A 34 1.88 -8.02 -11.61
C SER A 34 1.30 -6.68 -12.06
N HIS A 35 1.40 -6.37 -13.36
CA HIS A 35 0.84 -5.17 -13.99
C HIS A 35 1.36 -3.85 -13.37
N LYS A 36 2.68 -3.77 -13.24
CA LYS A 36 3.39 -2.63 -12.63
C LYS A 36 3.29 -1.34 -13.44
N ASP A 37 2.99 -1.48 -14.73
CA ASP A 37 2.91 -0.49 -15.80
C ASP A 37 1.52 0.12 -15.99
N LEU A 38 0.53 -0.26 -15.18
CA LEU A 38 -0.85 0.29 -15.26
C LEU A 38 -0.98 1.79 -14.99
N GLY A 39 0.09 2.47 -14.58
CA GLY A 39 0.11 3.91 -14.41
C GLY A 39 -0.57 4.44 -13.14
N ALA A 40 -0.99 3.58 -12.20
CA ALA A 40 -1.47 3.99 -10.88
C ALA A 40 -0.30 4.37 -9.95
N ASN A 41 0.43 5.43 -10.34
CA ASN A 41 1.73 5.78 -9.80
C ASN A 41 1.69 6.64 -8.53
N ASN A 42 0.51 6.97 -8.01
CA ASN A 42 0.44 7.77 -6.80
C ASN A 42 1.05 7.01 -5.61
N LEU A 43 1.78 7.75 -4.78
CA LEU A 43 2.54 7.22 -3.64
C LEU A 43 1.69 6.95 -2.39
N ILE A 44 0.40 7.32 -2.40
CA ILE A 44 -0.42 7.37 -1.17
C ILE A 44 -0.46 6.02 -0.43
N PRO A 45 -0.76 4.87 -1.08
CA PRO A 45 -0.72 3.59 -0.37
C PRO A 45 0.65 3.26 0.21
N MET A 46 1.73 3.46 -0.57
CA MET A 46 3.08 3.15 -0.12
C MET A 46 3.52 4.01 1.06
N GLU A 47 3.25 5.33 1.03
CA GLU A 47 3.59 6.24 2.12
C GLU A 47 2.89 5.86 3.43
N ILE A 48 1.63 5.43 3.35
CA ILE A 48 0.90 4.89 4.52
C ILE A 48 1.58 3.62 5.05
N ALA A 49 1.99 2.70 4.15
CA ALA A 49 2.70 1.48 4.51
C ALA A 49 4.01 1.79 5.24
N LEU A 50 4.84 2.68 4.66
CA LEU A 50 6.11 3.09 5.24
C LEU A 50 5.92 3.79 6.57
N LYS A 51 4.89 4.63 6.70
CA LYS A 51 4.53 5.27 7.97
C LYS A 51 4.24 4.25 9.07
N ILE A 52 3.40 3.25 8.77
CA ILE A 52 3.09 2.16 9.70
C ILE A 52 4.34 1.39 10.08
N VAL A 53 5.17 1.01 9.11
CA VAL A 53 6.44 0.29 9.35
C VAL A 53 7.38 1.11 10.24
N ASN A 54 7.51 2.41 10.00
CA ASN A 54 8.36 3.27 10.82
C ASN A 54 7.83 3.39 12.25
N LYS A 55 6.51 3.52 12.44
CA LYS A 55 5.91 3.54 13.78
C LYS A 55 6.07 2.21 14.52
N ILE A 56 5.98 1.07 13.83
CA ILE A 56 6.30 -0.26 14.39
C ILE A 56 7.77 -0.32 14.82
N LYS A 57 8.70 0.14 13.98
CA LYS A 57 10.15 0.17 14.31
C LYS A 57 10.46 1.01 15.55
N SER A 58 9.78 2.14 15.70
CA SER A 58 9.92 3.02 16.86
C SER A 58 9.13 2.53 18.10
N ASN A 59 8.43 1.40 18.00
CA ASN A 59 7.53 0.89 19.04
C ASN A 59 6.45 1.92 19.45
N GLU A 60 5.96 2.68 18.49
CA GLU A 60 4.93 3.71 18.68
C GLU A 60 3.58 3.21 18.17
N ARG A 61 2.52 3.45 18.96
CA ARG A 61 1.17 3.12 18.54
C ARG A 61 0.76 3.99 17.36
N PHE A 62 0.36 3.35 16.26
CA PHE A 62 -0.17 4.03 15.08
C PHE A 62 -1.24 3.20 14.39
N SER A 63 -2.24 3.84 13.79
CA SER A 63 -3.31 3.14 13.06
C SER A 63 -3.72 3.90 11.80
N ALA A 64 -4.03 3.17 10.73
CA ALA A 64 -4.57 3.74 9.50
C ALA A 64 -5.94 3.11 9.23
N TYR A 65 -6.96 3.96 9.19
CA TYR A 65 -8.34 3.58 8.88
C TYR A 65 -8.65 4.08 7.47
N ILE A 66 -8.91 3.14 6.55
CA ILE A 66 -9.22 3.44 5.15
C ILE A 66 -10.63 2.92 4.88
N VAL A 67 -11.57 3.85 4.72
CA VAL A 67 -12.97 3.59 4.42
C VAL A 67 -13.19 3.84 2.93
N ILE A 68 -13.65 2.80 2.25
CA ILE A 68 -14.00 2.79 0.84
C ILE A 68 -15.37 2.13 0.70
N PRO A 69 -16.18 2.50 -0.30
CA PRO A 69 -17.43 1.80 -0.57
C PRO A 69 -17.16 0.34 -0.93
N MET A 70 -18.13 -0.54 -0.67
CA MET A 70 -18.01 -1.97 -0.98
C MET A 70 -17.81 -2.21 -2.49
N TRP A 71 -18.43 -1.37 -3.33
CA TRP A 71 -18.14 -1.26 -4.75
C TRP A 71 -18.28 0.20 -5.19
N PRO A 72 -17.59 0.61 -6.27
CA PRO A 72 -17.79 1.93 -6.87
C PRO A 72 -19.21 2.11 -7.39
N GLU A 73 -19.62 3.36 -7.58
CA GLU A 73 -20.92 3.67 -8.19
C GLU A 73 -21.09 2.96 -9.54
N GLY A 74 -22.24 2.30 -9.73
CA GLY A 74 -22.58 1.53 -10.93
C GLY A 74 -22.92 0.07 -10.65
N ALA A 75 -23.28 -0.68 -11.70
CA ALA A 75 -23.62 -2.09 -11.61
C ALA A 75 -22.37 -2.93 -11.26
N PRO A 76 -22.33 -3.63 -10.11
CA PRO A 76 -21.13 -4.31 -9.63
C PRO A 76 -20.70 -5.47 -10.56
N THR A 77 -21.63 -6.04 -11.34
CA THR A 77 -21.37 -7.11 -12.30
C THR A 77 -20.86 -6.59 -13.65
N GLY A 78 -20.84 -5.28 -13.88
CA GLY A 78 -20.37 -4.71 -15.14
C GLY A 78 -18.84 -4.83 -15.31
N PRO A 79 -18.35 -4.96 -16.55
CA PRO A 79 -16.93 -5.23 -16.82
C PRO A 79 -15.98 -4.14 -16.29
N PHE A 80 -16.40 -2.87 -16.34
CA PHE A 80 -15.62 -1.75 -15.80
C PHE A 80 -15.49 -1.83 -14.27
N MET A 81 -16.61 -2.06 -13.57
CA MET A 81 -16.66 -2.15 -12.11
C MET A 81 -15.84 -3.34 -11.62
N GLN A 82 -15.96 -4.50 -12.26
CA GLN A 82 -15.15 -5.68 -11.96
C GLN A 82 -13.64 -5.42 -12.12
N ARG A 83 -13.24 -4.66 -13.15
CA ARG A 83 -11.83 -4.30 -13.35
C ARG A 83 -11.31 -3.36 -12.28
N ILE A 84 -12.10 -2.37 -11.86
CA ILE A 84 -11.73 -1.48 -10.75
C ILE A 84 -11.63 -2.27 -9.44
N LEU A 85 -12.61 -3.11 -9.13
CA LEU A 85 -12.61 -3.97 -7.95
C LEU A 85 -11.38 -4.88 -7.91
N TYR A 86 -11.02 -5.47 -9.05
CA TYR A 86 -9.82 -6.30 -9.18
C TYR A 86 -8.54 -5.53 -8.81
N TRP A 87 -8.37 -4.32 -9.33
CA TRP A 87 -7.18 -3.51 -9.01
C TRP A 87 -7.18 -3.02 -7.56
N GLN A 88 -8.35 -2.66 -7.03
CA GLN A 88 -8.48 -2.21 -5.64
C GLN A 88 -8.11 -3.34 -4.69
N PHE A 89 -8.60 -4.55 -4.97
CA PHE A 89 -8.26 -5.73 -4.21
C PHE A 89 -6.78 -6.09 -4.32
N SER A 90 -6.21 -6.05 -5.53
CA SER A 90 -4.80 -6.38 -5.78
C SER A 90 -3.85 -5.39 -5.10
N GLY A 91 -4.15 -4.10 -5.17
CA GLY A 91 -3.40 -3.04 -4.50
C GLY A 91 -3.46 -3.19 -2.97
N ASN A 92 -4.66 -3.36 -2.41
CA ASN A 92 -4.85 -3.56 -0.97
C ASN A 92 -4.15 -4.80 -0.44
N ARG A 93 -4.15 -5.91 -1.20
CA ARG A 93 -3.41 -7.13 -0.85
C ARG A 93 -1.91 -6.88 -0.81
N THR A 94 -1.38 -6.12 -1.78
CA THR A 94 0.05 -5.79 -1.84
C THR A 94 0.47 -4.94 -0.66
N LEU A 95 -0.31 -3.91 -0.32
CA LEU A 95 -0.10 -3.07 0.86
C LEU A 95 -0.04 -3.89 2.15
N LYS A 96 -1.07 -4.72 2.39
CA LYS A 96 -1.14 -5.59 3.57
C LYS A 96 0.07 -6.52 3.67
N ARG A 97 0.46 -7.15 2.55
CA ARG A 97 1.64 -8.03 2.50
C ARG A 97 2.93 -7.29 2.83
N PHE A 98 3.11 -6.05 2.36
CA PHE A 98 4.28 -5.25 2.66
C PHE A 98 4.40 -4.98 4.16
N VAL A 99 3.32 -4.50 4.79
CA VAL A 99 3.27 -4.26 6.23
C VAL A 99 3.49 -5.54 7.03
N SER A 100 2.81 -6.64 6.66
CA SER A 100 2.99 -7.94 7.33
C SER A 100 4.44 -8.46 7.21
N SER A 101 5.06 -8.35 6.04
CA SER A 101 6.45 -8.77 5.84
C SER A 101 7.41 -7.95 6.68
N ALA A 102 7.21 -6.63 6.74
CA ALA A 102 8.01 -5.75 7.56
C ALA A 102 7.85 -6.06 9.06
N LEU A 103 6.63 -6.34 9.52
CA LEU A 103 6.38 -6.77 10.89
C LEU A 103 7.11 -8.07 11.23
N VAL A 104 7.01 -9.10 10.37
CA VAL A 104 7.69 -10.39 10.57
C VAL A 104 9.21 -10.21 10.66
N LEU A 105 9.80 -9.40 9.78
CA LEU A 105 11.24 -9.13 9.78
C LEU A 105 11.72 -8.38 11.04
N LEU A 106 10.87 -7.53 11.61
CA LEU A 106 11.19 -6.75 12.82
C LEU A 106 10.99 -7.53 14.11
N VAL A 107 9.99 -8.41 14.15
CA VAL A 107 9.63 -9.19 15.35
C VAL A 107 10.40 -10.51 15.43
N LEU A 108 10.83 -11.08 14.31
CA LEU A 108 11.61 -12.33 14.24
C LEU A 108 12.96 -12.10 13.55
N PRO A 109 13.97 -11.54 14.26
CA PRO A 109 15.31 -11.28 13.70
C PRO A 109 15.97 -12.52 13.09
N SER A 110 15.56 -13.72 13.54
CA SER A 110 16.08 -15.02 13.12
C SER A 110 15.53 -15.51 11.78
N TYR A 111 14.46 -14.91 11.22
CA TYR A 111 13.93 -15.23 9.89
C TYR A 111 14.77 -14.52 8.81
N SER A 112 16.04 -14.94 8.78
CA SER A 112 17.16 -14.40 8.03
C SER A 112 16.90 -14.29 6.52
N TRP A 113 17.03 -13.06 6.00
CA TRP A 113 17.68 -12.55 4.76
C TRP A 113 17.92 -13.43 3.49
N LYS A 114 17.56 -14.71 3.47
CA LYS A 114 17.74 -15.62 2.33
C LYS A 114 16.72 -15.40 1.21
N HIS A 115 15.53 -14.87 1.53
CA HIS A 115 14.49 -14.59 0.53
C HIS A 115 14.58 -13.19 -0.10
N ALA A 116 15.13 -12.20 0.62
CA ALA A 116 15.23 -10.82 0.14
C ALA A 116 16.30 -10.62 -0.96
N LYS A 117 17.35 -11.45 -0.99
CA LYS A 117 18.39 -11.36 -2.04
C LYS A 117 17.99 -11.97 -3.39
N LYS A 118 17.02 -12.89 -3.42
CA LYS A 118 16.61 -13.58 -4.68
C LYS A 118 15.87 -12.67 -5.67
N GLN A 119 15.31 -11.54 -5.22
CA GLN A 119 14.61 -10.60 -6.11
C GLN A 119 15.49 -9.45 -6.63
N ARG A 120 16.75 -9.33 -6.20
CA ARG A 120 17.67 -8.28 -6.68
C ARG A 120 18.62 -8.78 -7.79
N THR A 121 18.70 -10.09 -8.03
CA THR A 121 19.66 -10.68 -8.99
C THR A 121 19.03 -11.27 -10.26
N SER A 122 17.71 -11.26 -10.44
CA SER A 122 17.07 -11.74 -11.70
C SER A 122 16.65 -10.63 -12.67
N GLY A 123 17.13 -9.40 -12.47
CA GLY A 123 16.83 -8.22 -13.29
C GLY A 123 18.04 -7.71 -14.08
N ARG A 124 18.96 -8.59 -14.48
CA ARG A 124 19.97 -8.33 -15.51
C ARG A 124 19.93 -9.46 -16.52
N LEU A 125 19.06 -9.31 -17.51
CA LEU A 125 19.34 -9.47 -18.94
C LEU A 125 18.45 -8.43 -19.66
#